data_AF-A0A356I7Q7-F1
#
_entry.id   AF-A0A356I7Q7-F1
#
_cell.length_a   1.000
_cell.length_b   1.000
_cell.length_c   1.000
_cell.angle_alpha   90.00
_cell.angle_beta   90.00
_cell.angle_gamma   90.00
#
_symmetry.space_group_name_H-M   'P 1'
#
loop_
_entity.id
_entity.type
_entity.pdbx_description
1 polymer ?
#
loop_
_entity_poly.entity_id
_entity_poly.type
_entity_poly.pdbx_seq_one_letter_code
_entity_poly.pdbx_strand_id
1 'polypeptide(L)'
;TDEMLSQVYSNNLERYRVEADPENPSEDPSYLPLAEVRGALEPIVQSELALQDAFRAADNFVAALSDEGADFAIKAAAAGKDIIKNIPPFSANETISQIDPTAPFTEATFNLDLTPNQYYSDPVVGRDHIYVIALQKKIPAFVPAFAAVKALAKQRAQQQADANTYREYVTKIYTQVQQAVADGTSFADAIETTSLSLETLTPFNSGQPLEHPQAAILMERTYQLETAQLAAPIQTEVGVLLTAVKLRKKADTTGLSTQRPRIEASLIQQKRANRISTWQAGIVAEAAIEIFEKEPES
;
A
#
# COMPACT_ATOMS: atom_id res chain seq x y z
N THR A 1 -0.08 6.09 -27.83
CA THR A 1 0.12 5.54 -29.20
C THR A 1 -0.04 4.02 -29.15
N ASP A 2 -0.20 3.35 -30.29
CA ASP A 2 -0.30 1.87 -30.35
C ASP A 2 0.95 1.17 -29.76
N GLU A 3 2.11 1.83 -29.85
CA GLU A 3 3.36 1.39 -29.23
C GLU A 3 3.31 1.42 -27.70
N MET A 4 2.82 2.51 -27.10
CA MET A 4 2.63 2.59 -25.64
C MET A 4 1.59 1.59 -25.14
N LEU A 5 0.48 1.39 -25.87
CA LEU A 5 -0.51 0.37 -25.54
C LEU A 5 0.12 -1.03 -25.51
N SER A 6 0.98 -1.32 -26.49
CA SER A 6 1.71 -2.59 -26.54
C SER A 6 2.68 -2.74 -25.37
N GLN A 7 3.37 -1.67 -24.98
CA GLN A 7 4.31 -1.66 -23.87
C GLN A 7 3.61 -1.82 -22.51
N VAL A 8 2.53 -1.08 -22.25
CA VAL A 8 1.73 -1.22 -21.02
C VAL A 8 1.10 -2.61 -20.94
N TYR A 9 0.63 -3.15 -22.08
CA TYR A 9 0.15 -4.53 -22.16
C TYR A 9 1.24 -5.54 -21.81
N SER A 10 2.46 -5.41 -22.35
CA SER A 10 3.59 -6.27 -22.00
C SER A 10 3.95 -6.19 -20.51
N ASN A 11 3.92 -5.00 -19.92
CA ASN A 11 4.21 -4.80 -18.49
C ASN A 11 3.12 -5.36 -17.57
N ASN A 12 1.88 -5.48 -18.06
CA ASN A 12 0.73 -5.98 -17.29
C ASN A 12 0.22 -7.34 -17.78
N LEU A 13 1.02 -8.07 -18.58
CA LEU A 13 0.62 -9.27 -19.29
C LEU A 13 0.00 -10.33 -18.36
N GLU A 14 0.58 -10.50 -17.17
CA GLU A 14 0.10 -11.44 -16.13
C GLU A 14 -1.32 -11.16 -15.63
N ARG A 15 -1.78 -9.89 -15.66
CA ARG A 15 -3.15 -9.53 -15.26
C ARG A 15 -4.20 -9.99 -16.25
N TYR A 16 -3.79 -10.32 -17.47
CA TYR A 16 -4.66 -10.74 -18.56
C TYR A 16 -4.51 -12.22 -18.89
N ARG A 17 -3.92 -13.00 -17.97
CA ARG A 17 -3.80 -14.44 -18.10
C ARG A 17 -5.18 -15.09 -18.06
N VAL A 18 -5.48 -15.94 -19.03
CA VAL A 18 -6.69 -16.76 -19.06
C VAL A 18 -6.50 -17.93 -18.11
N GLU A 19 -7.46 -18.18 -17.22
CA GLU A 19 -7.44 -19.34 -16.34
C GLU A 19 -7.39 -20.62 -17.17
N ALA A 20 -6.52 -21.56 -16.77
CA ALA A 20 -6.38 -22.82 -17.48
C ALA A 20 -7.67 -23.64 -17.35
N ASP A 21 -8.15 -24.19 -18.46
CA ASP A 21 -9.28 -25.10 -18.47
C ASP A 21 -8.96 -26.33 -17.58
N PRO A 22 -9.76 -26.58 -16.52
CA PRO A 22 -9.54 -27.71 -15.63
C PRO A 22 -9.68 -29.08 -16.33
N GLU A 23 -10.39 -29.16 -17.46
CA GLU A 23 -10.53 -30.38 -18.25
C GLU A 23 -9.38 -30.58 -19.25
N ASN A 24 -8.64 -29.52 -19.60
CA ASN A 24 -7.52 -29.59 -20.54
C ASN A 24 -6.43 -28.54 -20.22
N PRO A 25 -5.59 -28.78 -19.20
CA PRO A 25 -4.61 -27.80 -18.75
C PRO A 25 -3.49 -27.62 -19.78
N SER A 26 -3.47 -26.46 -20.43
CA SER A 26 -2.33 -26.01 -21.25
C SER A 26 -1.09 -25.78 -20.39
N GLU A 27 0.07 -26.32 -20.80
CA GLU A 27 1.36 -26.03 -20.15
C GLU A 27 1.81 -24.57 -20.40
N ASP A 28 1.39 -23.99 -21.52
CA ASP A 28 1.71 -22.61 -21.87
C ASP A 28 0.61 -21.65 -21.38
N PRO A 29 0.98 -20.55 -20.69
CA PRO A 29 0.01 -19.54 -20.28
C PRO A 29 -0.58 -18.84 -21.51
N SER A 30 -1.90 -18.88 -21.63
CA SER A 30 -2.64 -18.11 -22.62
C SER A 30 -3.05 -16.76 -22.02
N TYR A 31 -3.01 -15.71 -22.84
CA TYR A 31 -3.33 -14.33 -22.43
C TYR A 31 -4.40 -13.76 -23.36
N LEU A 32 -5.28 -12.91 -22.82
CA LEU A 32 -6.26 -12.17 -23.61
C LEU A 32 -5.54 -11.27 -24.62
N PRO A 33 -5.89 -11.32 -25.92
CA PRO A 33 -5.20 -10.53 -26.93
C PRO A 33 -5.34 -9.03 -26.66
N LEU A 34 -4.33 -8.25 -27.05
CA LEU A 34 -4.30 -6.78 -26.89
C LEU A 34 -5.58 -6.10 -27.38
N ALA A 35 -6.20 -6.62 -28.45
CA ALA A 35 -7.44 -6.09 -29.01
C ALA A 35 -8.63 -6.15 -28.02
N GLU A 36 -8.68 -7.17 -27.16
CA GLU A 36 -9.77 -7.36 -26.19
C GLU A 36 -9.56 -6.51 -24.93
N VAL A 37 -8.30 -6.27 -24.54
CA VAL A 37 -7.95 -5.50 -23.34
C VAL A 37 -7.64 -4.02 -23.64
N ARG A 38 -7.59 -3.63 -24.91
CA ARG A 38 -7.30 -2.26 -25.36
C ARG A 38 -8.14 -1.21 -24.64
N GLY A 39 -9.45 -1.41 -24.53
CA GLY A 39 -10.34 -0.46 -23.88
C GLY A 39 -10.04 -0.24 -22.39
N ALA A 40 -9.44 -1.22 -21.70
CA ALA A 40 -9.00 -1.09 -20.32
C ALA A 40 -7.62 -0.42 -20.19
N LEU A 41 -6.77 -0.52 -21.22
CA LEU A 41 -5.42 0.05 -21.25
C LEU A 41 -5.39 1.51 -21.74
N GLU A 42 -6.32 1.89 -22.62
CA GLU A 42 -6.46 3.26 -23.12
C GLU A 42 -6.50 4.32 -22.01
N PRO A 43 -7.31 4.21 -20.93
CA PRO A 43 -7.31 5.19 -19.86
C PRO A 43 -5.97 5.25 -19.10
N ILE A 44 -5.27 4.12 -18.97
CA ILE A 44 -3.95 4.07 -18.32
C ILE A 44 -2.93 4.84 -19.18
N VAL A 45 -2.86 4.53 -20.47
CA VAL A 45 -1.96 5.23 -21.40
C VAL A 45 -2.30 6.72 -21.49
N GLN A 46 -3.58 7.09 -21.50
CA GLN A 46 -4.00 8.49 -21.46
C GLN A 46 -3.55 9.20 -20.19
N SER A 47 -3.65 8.54 -19.03
CA SER A 47 -3.19 9.09 -17.76
C SER A 47 -1.67 9.29 -17.73
N GLU A 48 -0.90 8.34 -18.27
CA GLU A 48 0.56 8.44 -18.37
C GLU A 48 0.98 9.58 -19.31
N LEU A 49 0.33 9.69 -20.47
CA LEU A 49 0.56 10.80 -21.40
C LEU A 49 0.23 12.15 -20.77
N ALA A 50 -0.91 12.24 -20.07
CA ALA A 50 -1.31 13.45 -19.37
C ALA A 50 -0.29 13.84 -18.28
N LEU A 51 0.27 12.88 -17.55
CA LEU A 51 1.33 13.11 -16.57
C LEU A 51 2.62 13.59 -17.25
N GLN A 52 3.04 12.96 -18.35
CA GLN A 52 4.23 13.40 -19.09
C GLN A 52 4.08 14.82 -19.65
N ASP A 53 2.92 15.15 -20.20
CA ASP A 53 2.63 16.49 -20.71
C ASP A 53 2.57 17.51 -19.57
N ALA A 54 1.99 17.14 -18.43
CA ALA A 54 1.99 17.97 -17.23
C ALA A 54 3.43 18.18 -16.70
N PHE A 55 4.29 17.17 -16.76
CA PHE A 55 5.68 17.26 -16.31
C PHE A 55 6.45 18.21 -17.22
N ARG A 56 6.35 18.05 -18.54
CA ARG A 56 6.96 18.97 -19.50
C ARG A 56 6.46 20.39 -19.34
N ALA A 57 5.18 20.58 -19.05
CA ALA A 57 4.62 21.90 -18.79
C ALA A 57 5.20 22.51 -17.51
N ALA A 58 5.41 21.70 -16.47
CA ALA A 58 6.04 22.14 -15.22
C ALA A 58 7.55 22.44 -15.42
N ASP A 59 8.27 21.61 -16.16
CA ASP A 59 9.68 21.80 -16.51
C ASP A 59 9.91 23.10 -17.30
N ASN A 60 9.07 23.34 -18.33
CA ASN A 60 9.08 24.61 -19.06
C ASN A 60 8.76 25.81 -18.18
N PHE A 61 7.87 25.65 -17.19
CA PHE A 61 7.55 26.70 -16.24
C PHE A 61 8.75 27.00 -15.32
N VAL A 62 9.41 25.97 -14.79
CA VAL A 62 10.63 26.09 -13.98
C VAL A 62 11.75 26.75 -14.79
N ALA A 63 11.97 26.35 -16.03
CA ALA A 63 12.94 27.00 -16.92
C ALA A 63 12.65 28.50 -17.11
N ALA A 64 11.37 28.88 -17.20
CA ALA A 64 10.97 30.28 -17.31
C ALA A 64 11.11 31.08 -15.98
N LEU A 65 11.26 30.42 -14.84
CA LEU A 65 11.56 31.03 -13.54
C LEU A 65 13.05 31.29 -13.34
N SER A 66 13.92 30.60 -14.08
CA SER A 66 15.37 30.80 -14.06
C SER A 66 15.83 32.13 -14.71
N ASP A 67 14.92 32.84 -15.39
CA ASP A 67 15.19 34.18 -15.92
C ASP A 67 15.42 35.18 -14.76
N GLU A 68 16.45 36.02 -14.87
CA GLU A 68 16.80 37.00 -13.84
C GLU A 68 15.63 37.97 -13.56
N GLY A 69 15.12 37.96 -12.31
CA GLY A 69 14.00 38.79 -11.88
C GLY A 69 12.60 38.23 -12.21
N ALA A 70 12.48 36.96 -12.59
CA ALA A 70 11.19 36.32 -12.80
C ALA A 70 10.38 36.20 -11.50
N ASP A 71 9.15 36.72 -11.52
CA ASP A 71 8.18 36.56 -10.44
C ASP A 71 7.33 35.31 -10.66
N PHE A 72 7.28 34.45 -9.64
CA PHE A 72 6.54 33.19 -9.67
C PHE A 72 5.06 33.36 -10.02
N ALA A 73 4.40 34.36 -9.45
CA ALA A 73 2.97 34.57 -9.66
C ALA A 73 2.68 35.12 -11.07
N ILE A 74 3.55 35.99 -11.60
CA ILE A 74 3.44 36.51 -12.97
C ILE A 74 3.61 35.38 -13.98
N LYS A 75 4.64 34.55 -13.82
CA LYS A 75 4.91 33.43 -14.73
C LYS A 75 3.81 32.36 -14.65
N ALA A 76 3.28 32.08 -13.45
CA ALA A 76 2.19 31.12 -13.28
C ALA A 76 0.91 31.61 -13.96
N ALA A 77 0.58 32.90 -13.84
CA ALA A 77 -0.54 33.51 -14.53
C ALA A 77 -0.37 33.47 -16.07
N ALA A 78 0.85 33.74 -16.57
CA ALA A 78 1.16 33.64 -18.00
C ALA A 78 1.04 32.20 -18.55
N ALA A 79 1.36 31.21 -17.72
CA ALA A 79 1.21 29.79 -18.04
C ALA A 79 -0.21 29.24 -17.80
N GLY A 80 -1.15 30.10 -17.37
CA GLY A 80 -2.54 29.71 -17.06
C GLY A 80 -2.65 28.69 -15.92
N LYS A 81 -1.73 28.76 -14.94
CA LYS A 81 -1.68 27.83 -13.79
C LYS A 81 -2.28 28.46 -12.55
N ASP A 82 -3.05 27.67 -11.83
CA ASP A 82 -3.60 28.06 -10.54
C ASP A 82 -2.53 28.01 -9.45
N ILE A 83 -2.52 29.04 -8.60
CA ILE A 83 -1.63 29.10 -7.44
C ILE A 83 -2.45 28.75 -6.20
N ILE A 84 -2.07 27.68 -5.52
CA ILE A 84 -2.61 27.35 -4.20
C ILE A 84 -2.01 28.34 -3.20
N LYS A 85 -2.80 29.33 -2.79
CA LYS A 85 -2.40 30.35 -1.81
C LYS A 85 -2.82 29.94 -0.39
N ASN A 86 -2.16 30.54 0.60
CA ASN A 86 -2.50 30.42 2.03
C ASN A 86 -2.30 29.01 2.63
N ILE A 87 -1.26 28.29 2.18
CA ILE A 87 -0.86 27.05 2.83
C ILE A 87 -0.41 27.40 4.27
N PRO A 88 -1.04 26.83 5.32
CA PRO A 88 -0.63 27.08 6.69
C PRO A 88 0.79 26.56 6.93
N PRO A 89 1.55 27.11 7.90
CA PRO A 89 2.83 26.54 8.28
C PRO A 89 2.69 25.06 8.62
N PHE A 90 3.55 24.23 8.05
CA PHE A 90 3.55 22.78 8.26
C PHE A 90 4.97 22.29 8.58
N SER A 91 5.03 21.17 9.28
CA SER A 91 6.27 20.43 9.55
C SER A 91 6.44 19.25 8.58
N ALA A 92 7.64 18.66 8.55
CA ALA A 92 7.95 17.54 7.64
C ALA A 92 7.04 16.31 7.84
N ASN A 93 6.42 16.17 9.01
CA ASN A 93 5.58 15.02 9.35
C ASN A 93 4.07 15.32 9.25
N GLU A 94 3.69 16.52 8.81
CA GLU A 94 2.29 16.93 8.68
C GLU A 94 1.81 16.78 7.24
N THR A 95 0.63 16.19 7.08
CA THR A 95 -0.06 16.16 5.80
C THR A 95 -0.76 17.50 5.58
N ILE A 96 -0.54 18.10 4.41
CA ILE A 96 -1.15 19.38 4.05
C ILE A 96 -2.45 19.08 3.32
N SER A 97 -3.54 19.75 3.71
CA SER A 97 -4.80 19.66 2.99
C SER A 97 -4.63 20.19 1.56
N GLN A 98 -5.22 19.51 0.58
CA GLN A 98 -5.17 19.85 -0.86
C GLN A 98 -3.84 19.54 -1.58
N ILE A 99 -2.90 18.90 -0.91
CA ILE A 99 -1.66 18.40 -1.53
C ILE A 99 -1.65 16.88 -1.38
N ASP A 100 -1.32 16.19 -2.46
CA ASP A 100 -1.29 14.74 -2.45
C ASP A 100 -0.20 14.21 -1.47
N PRO A 101 -0.55 13.35 -0.50
CA PRO A 101 0.39 12.83 0.49
C PRO A 101 1.49 11.93 -0.09
N THR A 102 1.38 11.47 -1.34
CA THR A 102 2.40 10.62 -1.96
C THR A 102 3.44 11.37 -2.79
N ALA A 103 3.27 12.67 -2.99
CA ALA A 103 4.28 13.46 -3.68
C ALA A 103 5.57 13.53 -2.84
N PRO A 104 6.78 13.60 -3.46
CA PRO A 104 8.02 13.97 -2.78
C PRO A 104 8.04 15.47 -2.38
N PHE A 105 6.86 16.00 -2.04
CA PHE A 105 6.57 17.39 -1.76
C PHE A 105 7.30 17.87 -0.51
N THR A 106 7.32 17.06 0.55
CA THR A 106 7.99 17.41 1.80
C THR A 106 9.48 17.63 1.57
N GLU A 107 10.16 16.67 0.95
CA GLU A 107 11.61 16.77 0.69
C GLU A 107 11.94 17.99 -0.18
N ALA A 108 11.23 18.15 -1.30
CA ALA A 108 11.40 19.29 -2.18
C ALA A 108 11.16 20.62 -1.45
N THR A 109 10.15 20.72 -0.58
CA THR A 109 9.84 21.96 0.15
C THR A 109 10.89 22.30 1.21
N PHE A 110 11.36 21.31 1.97
CA PHE A 110 12.29 21.56 3.08
C PHE A 110 13.74 21.80 2.60
N ASN A 111 14.06 21.45 1.36
CA ASN A 111 15.32 21.78 0.70
C ASN A 111 15.38 23.21 0.12
N LEU A 112 14.26 23.93 0.04
CA LEU A 112 14.22 25.31 -0.48
C LEU A 112 14.90 26.32 0.45
N ASP A 113 15.42 27.39 -0.16
CA ASP A 113 15.97 28.54 0.54
C ASP A 113 15.50 29.86 -0.07
N LEU A 114 15.56 30.96 0.68
CA LEU A 114 15.10 32.28 0.21
C LEU A 114 16.10 32.97 -0.74
N THR A 115 17.01 32.22 -1.36
CA THR A 115 17.95 32.75 -2.36
C THR A 115 17.25 32.88 -3.72
N PRO A 116 17.64 33.84 -4.58
CA PRO A 116 16.97 34.10 -5.85
C PRO A 116 16.84 32.89 -6.79
N ASN A 117 17.72 31.89 -6.64
CA ASN A 117 17.76 30.72 -7.52
C ASN A 117 17.26 29.43 -6.85
N GLN A 118 16.96 29.44 -5.55
CA GLN A 118 16.54 28.23 -4.81
C GLN A 118 15.24 28.43 -4.01
N TYR A 119 14.52 29.54 -4.28
CA TYR A 119 13.22 29.81 -3.66
C TYR A 119 12.08 29.03 -4.29
N TYR A 120 12.31 28.35 -5.41
CA TYR A 120 11.34 27.46 -6.04
C TYR A 120 11.92 26.05 -6.23
N SER A 121 11.04 25.05 -6.27
CA SER A 121 11.43 23.66 -6.52
C SER A 121 11.40 23.33 -8.01
N ASP A 122 12.04 22.21 -8.34
CA ASP A 122 11.77 21.49 -9.56
C ASP A 122 10.35 20.87 -9.58
N PRO A 123 9.90 20.32 -10.73
CA PRO A 123 8.61 19.64 -10.81
C PRO A 123 8.54 18.44 -9.86
N VAL A 124 7.61 18.51 -8.91
CA VAL A 124 7.34 17.46 -7.92
C VAL A 124 6.14 16.63 -8.38
N VAL A 125 6.38 15.35 -8.65
CA VAL A 125 5.34 14.43 -9.13
C VAL A 125 4.49 13.93 -7.98
N GLY A 126 3.21 14.28 -7.96
CA GLY A 126 2.19 13.63 -7.12
C GLY A 126 1.40 12.58 -7.89
N ARG A 127 0.43 11.95 -7.20
CA ARG A 127 -0.45 10.91 -7.76
C ARG A 127 -1.25 11.41 -8.96
N ASP A 128 -1.90 12.57 -8.80
CA ASP A 128 -2.84 13.12 -9.78
C ASP A 128 -2.39 14.47 -10.38
N HIS A 129 -1.35 15.07 -9.79
CA HIS A 129 -0.90 16.43 -10.10
C HIS A 129 0.62 16.54 -10.04
N ILE A 130 1.17 17.47 -10.81
CA ILE A 130 2.58 17.86 -10.73
C ILE A 130 2.64 19.26 -10.16
N TYR A 131 3.46 19.42 -9.12
CA TYR A 131 3.55 20.64 -8.34
C TYR A 131 4.88 21.35 -8.62
N VAL A 132 4.86 22.68 -8.58
CA VAL A 132 6.07 23.51 -8.48
C VAL A 132 5.87 24.38 -7.26
N ILE A 133 6.81 24.31 -6.33
CA ILE A 133 6.66 24.85 -4.97
C ILE A 133 7.48 26.13 -4.89
N ALA A 134 6.92 27.20 -4.34
CA ALA A 134 7.66 28.44 -4.07
C ALA A 134 7.68 28.73 -2.56
N LEU A 135 8.88 28.91 -2.00
CA LEU A 135 9.10 29.24 -0.61
C LEU A 135 8.81 30.73 -0.38
N GLN A 136 7.70 31.01 0.32
CA GLN A 136 7.36 32.38 0.72
C GLN A 136 8.11 32.84 1.97
N LYS A 137 8.25 31.94 2.96
CA LYS A 137 8.83 32.26 4.27
C LYS A 137 9.34 31.01 4.97
N LYS A 138 10.57 31.08 5.49
CA LYS A 138 11.15 30.06 6.38
C LYS A 138 10.90 30.46 7.83
N ILE A 139 10.24 29.60 8.60
CA ILE A 139 9.99 29.80 10.02
C ILE A 139 10.96 28.92 10.79
N PRO A 140 11.79 29.46 11.70
CA PRO A 140 12.71 28.65 12.49
C PRO A 140 11.93 27.65 13.35
N ALA A 141 12.49 26.46 13.54
CA ALA A 141 11.90 25.46 14.43
C ALA A 141 11.71 26.06 15.82
N PHE A 142 10.47 26.02 16.31
CA PHE A 142 10.13 26.48 17.65
C PHE A 142 9.21 25.46 18.30
N VAL A 143 9.31 25.34 19.63
CA VAL A 143 8.37 24.54 20.41
C VAL A 143 7.20 25.46 20.79
N PRO A 144 5.97 25.19 20.32
CA PRO A 144 4.82 26.01 20.70
C PRO A 144 4.57 25.92 22.21
N ALA A 145 4.13 27.02 22.81
CA ALA A 145 3.70 26.99 24.22
C ALA A 145 2.52 26.03 24.39
N PHE A 146 2.45 25.32 25.52
CA PHE A 146 1.39 24.35 25.78
C PHE A 146 -0.02 24.93 25.61
N ALA A 147 -0.23 26.20 25.97
CA ALA A 147 -1.52 26.88 25.79
C ALA A 147 -2.01 26.87 24.33
N ALA A 148 -1.09 26.99 23.35
CA ALA A 148 -1.42 26.99 21.93
C ALA A 148 -1.78 25.60 21.40
N VAL A 149 -1.16 24.54 21.94
CA VAL A 149 -1.36 23.16 21.50
C VAL A 149 -2.28 22.34 22.41
N LYS A 150 -2.81 22.94 23.48
CA LYS A 150 -3.61 22.25 24.51
C LYS A 150 -4.79 21.47 23.94
N ALA A 151 -5.51 22.04 22.98
CA ALA A 151 -6.66 21.39 22.36
C ALA A 151 -6.25 20.16 21.55
N LEU A 152 -5.22 20.30 20.70
CA LEU A 152 -4.66 19.20 19.91
C LEU A 152 -4.07 18.10 20.81
N ALA A 153 -3.31 18.49 21.83
CA ALA A 153 -2.73 17.56 22.79
C ALA A 153 -3.81 16.77 23.55
N LYS A 154 -4.91 17.43 23.96
CA LYS A 154 -6.06 16.75 24.57
C LYS A 154 -6.74 15.78 23.61
N GLN A 155 -6.96 16.18 22.35
CA GLN A 155 -7.55 15.30 21.34
C GLN A 155 -6.69 14.05 21.12
N ARG A 156 -5.37 14.24 20.95
CA ARG A 156 -4.41 13.13 20.76
C ARG A 156 -4.33 12.24 22.00
N ALA A 157 -4.34 12.83 23.20
CA ALA A 157 -4.38 12.08 24.45
C ALA A 157 -5.68 11.27 24.59
N GLN A 158 -6.83 11.82 24.18
CA GLN A 158 -8.09 11.09 24.17
C GLN A 158 -8.05 9.92 23.20
N GLN A 159 -7.60 10.14 21.96
CA GLN A 159 -7.44 9.07 20.97
C GLN A 159 -6.52 7.94 21.48
N GLN A 160 -5.44 8.30 22.16
CA GLN A 160 -4.54 7.33 22.76
C GLN A 160 -5.19 6.58 23.93
N ALA A 161 -5.95 7.27 24.77
CA ALA A 161 -6.69 6.67 25.87
C ALA A 161 -7.73 5.68 25.34
N ASP A 162 -8.51 6.07 24.32
CA ASP A 162 -9.53 5.23 23.68
C ASP A 162 -8.89 3.97 23.06
N ALA A 163 -7.76 4.13 22.35
CA ALA A 163 -7.02 3.00 21.75
C ALA A 163 -6.47 2.04 22.83
N ASN A 164 -5.98 2.57 23.95
CA ASN A 164 -5.51 1.76 25.07
C ASN A 164 -6.67 1.01 25.73
N THR A 165 -7.78 1.70 26.03
CA THR A 165 -8.99 1.08 26.60
C THR A 165 -9.53 -0.01 25.69
N TYR A 166 -9.57 0.21 24.36
CA TYR A 166 -9.96 -0.81 23.41
C TYR A 166 -9.05 -2.04 23.47
N ARG A 167 -7.73 -1.84 23.49
CA ARG A 167 -6.76 -2.95 23.58
C ARG A 167 -6.89 -3.74 24.88
N GLU A 168 -7.08 -3.07 26.00
CA GLU A 168 -7.34 -3.70 27.31
C GLU A 168 -8.64 -4.50 27.28
N TYR A 169 -9.69 -3.96 26.67
CA TYR A 169 -10.98 -4.64 26.51
C TYR A 169 -10.86 -5.91 25.66
N VAL A 170 -10.20 -5.84 24.51
CA VAL A 170 -9.93 -7.01 23.65
C VAL A 170 -9.12 -8.06 24.40
N THR A 171 -8.07 -7.64 25.11
CA THR A 171 -7.21 -8.54 25.90
C THR A 171 -8.03 -9.24 26.99
N LYS A 172 -8.89 -8.50 27.69
CA LYS A 172 -9.79 -9.05 28.71
C LYS A 172 -10.72 -10.12 28.14
N ILE A 173 -11.42 -9.83 27.03
CA ILE A 173 -12.32 -10.81 26.40
C ILE A 173 -11.52 -12.04 25.96
N TYR A 174 -10.38 -11.84 25.31
CA TYR A 174 -9.52 -12.95 24.87
C TYR A 174 -9.11 -13.85 26.02
N THR A 175 -8.61 -13.28 27.12
CA THR A 175 -8.22 -14.06 28.31
C THR A 175 -9.40 -14.78 28.95
N GLN A 176 -10.58 -14.13 29.02
CA GLN A 176 -11.80 -14.77 29.55
C GLN A 176 -12.21 -15.99 28.70
N VAL A 177 -12.26 -15.84 27.38
CA VAL A 177 -12.61 -16.93 26.46
C VAL A 177 -11.55 -18.03 26.49
N GLN A 178 -10.27 -17.65 26.52
CA GLN A 178 -9.16 -18.60 26.60
C GLN A 178 -9.23 -19.45 27.88
N GLN A 179 -9.53 -18.84 29.02
CA GLN A 179 -9.71 -19.54 30.29
C GLN A 179 -10.92 -20.46 30.25
N ALA A 180 -12.08 -19.98 29.80
CA ALA A 180 -13.29 -20.80 29.71
C ALA A 180 -13.09 -22.04 28.83
N VAL A 181 -12.40 -21.88 27.68
CA VAL A 181 -12.06 -22.99 26.78
C VAL A 181 -11.04 -23.94 27.41
N ALA A 182 -10.04 -23.42 28.12
CA ALA A 182 -9.07 -24.24 28.86
C ALA A 182 -9.73 -25.06 29.99
N ASP A 183 -10.77 -24.51 30.62
CA ASP A 183 -11.59 -25.16 31.65
C ASP A 183 -12.59 -26.18 31.06
N GLY A 184 -12.61 -26.37 29.73
CA GLY A 184 -13.43 -27.36 29.04
C GLY A 184 -14.78 -26.86 28.52
N THR A 185 -15.06 -25.56 28.63
CA THR A 185 -16.25 -24.93 28.04
C THR A 185 -16.12 -24.89 26.51
N SER A 186 -17.23 -25.08 25.78
CA SER A 186 -17.17 -24.94 24.32
C SER A 186 -16.93 -23.47 23.94
N PHE A 187 -16.27 -23.22 22.81
CA PHE A 187 -16.05 -21.85 22.34
C PHE A 187 -17.37 -21.09 22.09
N ALA A 188 -18.41 -21.79 21.64
CA ALA A 188 -19.72 -21.18 21.44
C ALA A 188 -20.29 -20.64 22.76
N ASP A 189 -20.30 -21.46 23.81
CA ASP A 189 -20.82 -21.07 25.12
C ASP A 189 -19.94 -19.99 25.79
N ALA A 190 -18.62 -20.07 25.60
CA ALA A 190 -17.69 -19.07 26.12
C ALA A 190 -17.94 -17.67 25.53
N ILE A 191 -18.33 -17.60 24.24
CA ILE A 191 -18.62 -16.35 23.55
C ILE A 191 -20.00 -15.78 23.90
N GLU A 192 -20.99 -16.61 24.26
CA GLU A 192 -22.33 -16.14 24.67
C GLU A 192 -22.30 -15.17 25.86
N THR A 193 -21.30 -15.29 26.73
CA THR A 193 -21.10 -14.38 27.88
C THR A 193 -20.46 -13.03 27.50
N THR A 194 -20.12 -12.86 26.22
CA THR A 194 -19.44 -11.68 25.68
C THR A 194 -20.37 -10.89 24.75
N SER A 195 -19.91 -9.73 24.27
CA SER A 195 -20.62 -8.89 23.31
C SER A 195 -20.36 -9.27 21.84
N LEU A 196 -19.64 -10.36 21.58
CA LEU A 196 -19.24 -10.78 20.23
C LEU A 196 -20.32 -11.66 19.58
N SER A 197 -20.46 -11.52 18.26
CA SER A 197 -21.29 -12.41 17.44
C SER A 197 -20.53 -13.68 17.08
N LEU A 198 -21.17 -14.84 17.23
CA LEU A 198 -20.61 -16.12 16.82
C LEU A 198 -20.93 -16.41 15.35
N GLU A 199 -19.91 -16.68 14.56
CA GLU A 199 -20.02 -17.16 13.17
C GLU A 199 -19.32 -18.52 13.03
N THR A 200 -19.95 -19.46 12.32
CA THR A 200 -19.34 -20.75 11.98
C THR A 200 -18.93 -20.76 10.52
N LEU A 201 -17.61 -20.83 10.29
CA LEU A 201 -17.04 -20.87 8.94
C LEU A 201 -17.21 -22.24 8.28
N THR A 202 -17.24 -22.27 6.95
CA THR A 202 -17.18 -23.51 6.18
C THR A 202 -15.81 -24.18 6.33
N PRO A 203 -15.72 -25.53 6.22
CA PRO A 203 -14.43 -26.21 6.24
C PRO A 203 -13.54 -25.74 5.10
N PHE A 204 -12.26 -25.50 5.39
CA PHE A 204 -11.27 -25.04 4.42
C PHE A 204 -9.96 -25.84 4.53
N ASN A 205 -9.17 -25.81 3.46
CA ASN A 205 -7.81 -26.35 3.39
C ASN A 205 -6.99 -25.64 2.30
N SER A 206 -5.76 -26.08 2.03
CA SER A 206 -4.90 -25.45 1.02
C SER A 206 -5.41 -25.60 -0.42
N GLY A 207 -6.21 -26.62 -0.72
CA GLY A 207 -6.84 -26.84 -2.03
C GLY A 207 -8.26 -26.28 -2.13
N GLN A 208 -8.91 -25.98 -1.00
CA GLN A 208 -10.22 -25.34 -0.93
C GLN A 208 -10.13 -24.17 0.07
N PRO A 209 -9.72 -22.98 -0.40
CA PRO A 209 -9.53 -21.82 0.47
C PRO A 209 -10.86 -21.34 1.05
N LEU A 210 -10.77 -20.65 2.19
CA LEU A 210 -11.93 -20.06 2.85
C LEU A 210 -12.47 -18.88 2.03
N GLU A 211 -13.78 -18.85 1.80
CA GLU A 211 -14.46 -17.69 1.19
C GLU A 211 -14.86 -16.71 2.29
N HIS A 212 -13.95 -15.80 2.65
CA HIS A 212 -14.18 -14.76 3.66
C HIS A 212 -13.29 -13.54 3.37
N PRO A 213 -13.72 -12.29 3.65
CA PRO A 213 -12.89 -11.09 3.43
C PRO A 213 -11.52 -11.16 4.12
N GLN A 214 -11.42 -11.93 5.20
CA GLN A 214 -10.19 -12.13 5.98
C GLN A 214 -9.60 -13.53 5.85
N ALA A 215 -9.91 -14.24 4.76
CA ALA A 215 -9.53 -15.64 4.57
C ALA A 215 -8.05 -15.90 4.80
N ALA A 216 -7.16 -15.10 4.20
CA ALA A 216 -5.71 -15.29 4.29
C ALA A 216 -5.22 -15.29 5.75
N ILE A 217 -5.60 -14.28 6.53
CA ILE A 217 -5.17 -14.13 7.93
C ILE A 217 -5.80 -15.22 8.80
N LEU A 218 -7.08 -15.55 8.60
CA LEU A 218 -7.75 -16.60 9.36
C LEU A 218 -7.11 -17.97 9.10
N MET A 219 -6.82 -18.28 7.84
CA MET A 219 -6.17 -19.54 7.45
C MET A 219 -4.76 -19.64 8.05
N GLU A 220 -3.95 -18.58 7.91
CA GLU A 220 -2.59 -18.53 8.48
C GLU A 220 -2.59 -18.79 10.00
N ARG A 221 -3.49 -18.11 10.73
CA ARG A 221 -3.55 -18.16 12.18
C ARG A 221 -4.13 -19.45 12.74
N THR A 222 -4.92 -20.18 11.95
CA THR A 222 -5.59 -21.41 12.41
C THR A 222 -4.88 -22.70 12.00
N TYR A 223 -4.04 -22.70 10.97
CA TYR A 223 -3.35 -23.93 10.52
C TYR A 223 -2.41 -24.57 11.56
N GLN A 224 -1.88 -23.77 12.49
CA GLN A 224 -0.99 -24.28 13.54
C GLN A 224 -1.74 -24.73 14.80
N LEU A 225 -3.05 -24.48 14.88
CA LEU A 225 -3.85 -24.74 16.08
C LEU A 225 -4.46 -26.14 16.07
N GLU A 226 -4.56 -26.75 17.25
CA GLU A 226 -5.28 -27.99 17.47
C GLU A 226 -6.76 -27.75 17.74
N THR A 227 -7.55 -28.83 17.74
CA THR A 227 -8.99 -28.74 18.07
C THR A 227 -9.19 -28.11 19.45
N ALA A 228 -10.18 -27.21 19.55
CA ALA A 228 -10.49 -26.40 20.73
C ALA A 228 -9.37 -25.44 21.17
N GLN A 229 -8.39 -25.13 20.32
CA GLN A 229 -7.45 -24.05 20.58
C GLN A 229 -7.91 -22.72 19.98
N LEU A 230 -7.62 -21.64 20.71
CA LEU A 230 -7.95 -20.26 20.37
C LEU A 230 -6.74 -19.58 19.71
N ALA A 231 -6.95 -18.92 18.57
CA ALA A 231 -5.95 -18.09 17.91
C ALA A 231 -5.75 -16.77 18.66
N ALA A 232 -4.58 -16.17 18.53
CA ALA A 232 -4.38 -14.79 18.99
C ALA A 232 -5.39 -13.83 18.33
N PRO A 233 -5.86 -12.78 19.03
CA PRO A 233 -6.84 -11.85 18.49
C PRO A 233 -6.38 -11.23 17.16
N ILE A 234 -7.27 -11.23 16.17
CA ILE A 234 -6.99 -10.66 14.86
C ILE A 234 -7.63 -9.27 14.80
N GLN A 235 -6.79 -8.25 14.74
CA GLN A 235 -7.25 -6.87 14.56
C GLN A 235 -7.70 -6.67 13.11
N THR A 236 -8.87 -6.07 12.93
CA THR A 236 -9.45 -5.74 11.62
C THR A 236 -9.73 -4.25 11.54
N GLU A 237 -10.07 -3.75 10.36
CA GLU A 237 -10.50 -2.34 10.20
C GLU A 237 -11.78 -2.03 10.97
N VAL A 238 -12.65 -3.03 11.14
CA VAL A 238 -14.00 -2.88 11.71
C VAL A 238 -14.06 -3.33 13.18
N GLY A 239 -13.05 -4.05 13.68
CA GLY A 239 -13.04 -4.54 15.05
C GLY A 239 -11.98 -5.60 15.33
N VAL A 240 -12.37 -6.64 16.06
CA VAL A 240 -11.50 -7.77 16.40
C VAL A 240 -12.22 -9.08 16.11
N LEU A 241 -11.48 -10.06 15.61
CA LEU A 241 -11.94 -11.44 15.49
C LEU A 241 -11.23 -12.32 16.50
N LEU A 242 -12.02 -13.14 17.20
CA LEU A 242 -11.54 -14.26 18.00
C LEU A 242 -11.93 -15.54 17.28
N THR A 243 -10.96 -16.43 17.06
CA THR A 243 -11.19 -17.67 16.31
C THR A 243 -10.70 -18.88 17.07
N ALA A 244 -11.50 -19.93 17.08
CA ALA A 244 -11.16 -21.22 17.64
C ALA A 244 -11.34 -22.33 16.60
N VAL A 245 -10.49 -23.36 16.67
CA VAL A 245 -10.60 -24.51 15.76
C VAL A 245 -11.63 -25.48 16.30
N LYS A 246 -12.80 -25.54 15.65
CA LYS A 246 -13.88 -26.48 16.01
C LYS A 246 -13.49 -27.94 15.78
N LEU A 247 -12.79 -28.22 14.67
CA LEU A 247 -12.38 -29.57 14.30
C LEU A 247 -11.16 -29.50 13.38
N ARG A 248 -10.13 -30.30 13.68
CA ARG A 248 -9.00 -30.52 12.78
C ARG A 248 -8.99 -31.95 12.24
N LYS A 249 -9.17 -32.12 10.93
CA LYS A 249 -8.87 -33.38 10.25
C LYS A 249 -7.38 -33.40 9.91
N LYS A 250 -6.67 -34.43 10.37
CA LYS A 250 -5.25 -34.61 10.01
C LYS A 250 -5.13 -34.83 8.50
N ALA A 251 -4.07 -34.30 7.92
CA ALA A 251 -3.78 -34.51 6.51
C ALA A 251 -3.63 -36.01 6.22
N ASP A 252 -4.31 -36.48 5.19
CA ASP A 252 -4.14 -37.84 4.70
C ASP A 252 -2.81 -37.96 3.96
N THR A 253 -1.87 -38.70 4.55
CA THR A 253 -0.52 -38.88 4.01
C THR A 253 -0.40 -40.07 3.07
N THR A 254 -1.46 -40.86 2.88
CA THR A 254 -1.41 -42.06 2.02
C THR A 254 -1.14 -41.73 0.54
N GLY A 255 -1.50 -40.53 0.08
CA GLY A 255 -1.18 -40.03 -1.27
C GLY A 255 0.07 -39.15 -1.37
N LEU A 256 0.81 -38.93 -0.27
CA LEU A 256 1.92 -37.97 -0.23
C LEU A 256 3.07 -38.35 -1.15
N SER A 257 3.35 -39.66 -1.32
CA SER A 257 4.36 -40.17 -2.24
C SER A 257 4.04 -39.84 -3.70
N THR A 258 2.76 -39.88 -4.07
CA THR A 258 2.28 -39.55 -5.42
C THR A 258 2.25 -38.04 -5.66
N GLN A 259 2.01 -37.23 -4.61
CA GLN A 259 1.99 -35.77 -4.69
C GLN A 259 3.39 -35.14 -4.59
N ARG A 260 4.36 -35.85 -4.02
CA ARG A 260 5.73 -35.36 -3.77
C ARG A 260 6.40 -34.78 -5.02
N PRO A 261 6.38 -35.43 -6.20
CA PRO A 261 7.00 -34.86 -7.40
C PRO A 261 6.38 -33.52 -7.81
N ARG A 262 5.05 -33.38 -7.68
CA ARG A 262 4.33 -32.13 -7.99
C ARG A 262 4.68 -31.02 -6.99
N ILE A 263 4.77 -31.35 -5.71
CA ILE A 263 5.17 -30.41 -4.64
C ILE A 263 6.63 -29.99 -4.85
N GLU A 264 7.53 -30.92 -5.16
CA GLU A 264 8.94 -30.64 -5.45
C GLU A 264 9.08 -29.72 -6.67
N ALA A 265 8.37 -30.00 -7.76
CA ALA A 265 8.37 -29.14 -8.95
C ALA A 265 7.90 -27.71 -8.62
N SER A 266 6.80 -27.57 -7.87
CA SER A 266 6.29 -26.27 -7.44
C SER A 266 7.27 -25.51 -6.53
N LEU A 267 7.93 -26.20 -5.59
CA LEU A 267 8.92 -25.61 -4.70
C LEU A 267 10.20 -25.22 -5.44
N ILE A 268 10.65 -26.03 -6.41
CA ILE A 268 11.78 -25.70 -7.27
C ILE A 268 11.46 -24.46 -8.11
N GLN A 269 10.26 -24.38 -8.67
CA GLN A 269 9.82 -23.22 -9.44
C GLN A 269 9.77 -21.95 -8.59
N GLN A 270 9.19 -22.01 -7.39
CA GLN A 270 9.20 -20.89 -6.43
C GLN A 270 10.62 -20.48 -6.04
N LYS A 271 11.50 -21.44 -5.74
CA LYS A 271 12.91 -21.15 -5.41
C LYS A 271 13.66 -20.51 -6.57
N ARG A 272 13.41 -20.96 -7.81
CA ARG A 272 13.99 -20.36 -9.01
C ARG A 272 13.50 -18.92 -9.19
N ALA A 273 12.19 -18.68 -9.09
CA ALA A 273 11.61 -17.34 -9.17
C ALA A 273 12.20 -16.41 -8.11
N ASN A 274 12.23 -16.84 -6.85
CA ASN A 274 12.83 -16.06 -5.77
C ASN A 274 14.32 -15.80 -6.00
N ARG A 275 15.09 -16.81 -6.43
CA ARG A 275 16.53 -16.64 -6.70
C ARG A 275 16.79 -15.71 -7.87
N ILE A 276 15.97 -15.77 -8.93
CA ILE A 276 16.07 -14.84 -10.06
C ILE A 276 15.74 -13.43 -9.61
N SER A 277 14.66 -13.23 -8.83
CA SER A 277 14.29 -11.92 -8.28
C SER A 277 15.39 -11.36 -7.38
N THR A 278 15.95 -12.16 -6.46
CA THR A 278 17.07 -11.74 -5.60
C THR A 278 18.32 -11.46 -6.41
N TRP A 279 18.63 -12.27 -7.42
CA TRP A 279 19.77 -12.03 -8.31
C TRP A 279 19.59 -10.76 -9.12
N GLN A 280 18.41 -10.51 -9.71
CA GLN A 280 18.09 -9.27 -10.41
C GLN A 280 18.22 -8.05 -9.50
N ALA A 281 17.67 -8.13 -8.28
CA ALA A 281 17.84 -7.06 -7.30
C ALA A 281 19.31 -6.82 -6.94
N GLY A 282 20.12 -7.89 -6.81
CA GLY A 282 21.56 -7.80 -6.57
C GLY A 282 22.32 -7.19 -7.75
N ILE A 283 22.02 -7.60 -8.98
CA ILE A 283 22.62 -7.03 -10.19
C ILE A 283 22.21 -5.56 -10.36
N VAL A 284 20.97 -5.18 -10.07
CA VAL A 284 20.54 -3.77 -10.09
C VAL A 284 21.24 -2.94 -9.00
N ALA A 285 21.55 -3.55 -7.85
CA ALA A 285 22.29 -2.87 -6.79
C ALA A 285 23.80 -2.76 -7.09
N GLU A 286 24.39 -3.75 -7.74
CA GLU A 286 25.82 -3.79 -8.11
C GLU A 286 26.13 -3.03 -9.41
N ALA A 287 25.24 -3.13 -10.39
CA ALA A 287 25.27 -2.28 -11.55
C ALA A 287 24.90 -0.89 -11.04
N ALA A 288 25.86 0.02 -11.01
CA ALA A 288 25.62 1.45 -10.86
C ALA A 288 24.84 1.94 -12.08
N ILE A 289 23.57 1.53 -12.19
CA ILE A 289 22.66 1.92 -13.24
C ILE A 289 22.39 3.40 -12.98
N GLU A 290 23.11 4.24 -13.70
CA GLU A 290 22.77 5.65 -13.86
C GLU A 290 21.41 5.69 -14.55
N ILE A 291 20.36 5.82 -13.75
CA ILE A 291 19.03 6.13 -14.24
C ILE A 291 19.14 7.58 -14.71
N PHE A 292 19.31 7.79 -16.01
CA PHE A 292 19.25 9.11 -16.64
C PHE A 292 17.80 9.63 -16.66
N GLU A 293 17.13 9.64 -15.52
CA GLU A 293 16.31 10.80 -15.22
C GLU A 293 17.31 11.90 -14.91
N LYS A 294 17.30 12.96 -15.72
CA LYS A 294 17.98 14.19 -15.32
C LYS A 294 17.39 14.59 -13.98
N GLU A 295 18.10 14.34 -12.88
CA GLU A 295 18.03 15.21 -11.72
C GLU A 295 18.22 16.62 -12.27
N PRO A 296 17.25 17.53 -12.12
CA PRO A 296 17.53 18.93 -12.34
C PRO A 296 18.61 19.31 -11.31
N GLU A 297 19.70 19.86 -11.82
CA GLU A 297 20.82 20.31 -11.01
C GLU A 297 20.34 21.37 -10.01
N SER A 298 20.54 21.08 -8.72
CA SER A 298 20.39 22.00 -7.57
C SER A 298 21.34 23.20 -7.61
#